data_AF-A0A1G0LFR3-F1
#
_entry.id   AF-A0A1G0LFR3-F1
#
_cell.length_a   1.000
_cell.length_b   1.000
_cell.length_c   1.000
_cell.angle_alpha   90.00
_cell.angle_beta   90.00
_cell.angle_gamma   90.00
#
_symmetry.space_group_name_H-M   'P 1'
#
loop_
_entity.id
_entity.type
_entity.pdbx_description
1 polymer ?
#
loop_
_entity_poly.entity_id
_entity_poly.type
_entity_poly.pdbx_seq_one_letter_code
_entity_poly.pdbx_strand_id
1 'polypeptide(L)'
;MRVVDLIRMVICQDSCVTVIHKFRTFCLNTGNNIMMRYSMYISRAVTPCVAVIAVMSFLGITSPVSAFGFTDYDIALQELNKVKKVQPKKEIKKRRKQRTVKKPVSTSKSAAPAAVEIPSPDALKSGAAVLSDGTPVVESMQPAVDKVDISHDPFSYVVIGKRILLQAVVDSTENMAGIFCRFRSAKAEAWARVPMTQVEDTHFTYKAILPALAPDARAVLYTFVVVDLQGKEVMSREYTMPVKSSLIVPGWQQPPSAENLGVILENSATPLDGFSDPGSLPSAP
;
A
#
# COMPACT_ATOMS: atom_id res chain seq x y z
N MET A 1 -13.39 21.13 -3.15
CA MET A 1 -12.63 21.29 -4.41
C MET A 1 -11.97 19.96 -4.72
N ARG A 2 -12.23 19.34 -5.87
CA ARG A 2 -11.66 18.02 -6.18
C ARG A 2 -10.24 18.21 -6.73
N VAL A 3 -9.33 17.26 -6.48
CA VAL A 3 -7.92 17.31 -6.95
C VAL A 3 -7.84 17.56 -8.46
N VAL A 4 -8.82 17.04 -9.21
CA VAL A 4 -8.93 17.22 -10.67
C VAL A 4 -9.23 18.67 -11.07
N ASP A 5 -9.98 19.41 -10.24
CA ASP A 5 -10.26 20.83 -10.46
C ASP A 5 -9.00 21.69 -10.20
N LEU A 6 -8.16 21.26 -9.26
CA LEU A 6 -6.88 21.92 -8.96
C LEU A 6 -5.89 21.74 -10.13
N ILE A 7 -5.83 20.55 -10.74
CA ILE A 7 -4.94 20.27 -11.88
C ILE A 7 -5.39 21.03 -13.13
N ARG A 8 -6.70 21.15 -13.39
CA ARG A 8 -7.21 21.96 -14.51
C ARG A 8 -6.90 23.45 -14.37
N MET A 9 -6.76 23.95 -13.13
CA MET A 9 -6.39 25.33 -12.86
C MET A 9 -4.89 25.61 -13.11
N VAL A 10 -4.04 24.58 -13.13
CA VAL A 10 -2.58 24.69 -13.30
C VAL A 10 -2.18 24.89 -14.77
N ILE A 11 -3.05 24.56 -15.74
CA ILE A 11 -2.71 24.55 -17.18
C ILE A 11 -3.05 25.89 -17.89
N CYS A 12 -3.50 26.91 -17.18
CA CYS A 12 -3.76 28.24 -17.76
C CYS A 12 -2.53 29.17 -17.62
N GLN A 13 -2.10 29.74 -18.75
CA GLN A 13 -0.70 30.06 -19.05
C GLN A 13 -0.09 31.31 -18.38
N ASP A 14 -0.78 31.97 -17.44
CA ASP A 14 -0.27 33.24 -16.84
C ASP A 14 -0.07 33.20 -15.32
N SER A 15 -0.05 32.03 -14.68
CA SER A 15 -0.07 32.00 -13.19
C SER A 15 0.66 30.85 -12.51
N CYS A 16 1.63 30.18 -13.14
CA CYS A 16 2.36 29.08 -12.50
C CYS A 16 2.99 29.50 -11.16
N VAL A 17 3.56 30.70 -11.07
CA VAL A 17 4.18 31.21 -9.84
C VAL A 17 3.13 31.45 -8.73
N THR A 18 2.00 32.06 -9.07
CA THR A 18 0.92 32.34 -8.11
C THR A 18 0.24 31.07 -7.62
N VAL A 19 0.11 30.06 -8.49
CA VAL A 19 -0.48 28.76 -8.15
C VAL A 19 0.44 27.97 -7.21
N ILE A 20 1.75 27.95 -7.47
CA ILE A 20 2.73 27.32 -6.55
C ILE A 20 2.71 28.02 -5.19
N HIS A 21 2.66 29.36 -5.15
CA HIS A 21 2.61 30.10 -3.91
C HIS A 21 1.33 29.81 -3.12
N LYS A 22 0.16 29.83 -3.77
CA LYS A 22 -1.13 29.49 -3.14
C LYS A 22 -1.17 28.04 -2.64
N PHE A 23 -0.60 27.11 -3.39
CA PHE A 23 -0.51 25.70 -2.98
C PHE A 23 0.39 25.54 -1.75
N ARG A 24 1.56 26.19 -1.72
CA ARG A 24 2.46 26.18 -0.57
C ARG A 24 1.81 26.78 0.68
N THR A 25 1.08 27.89 0.56
CA THR A 25 0.32 28.48 1.68
C THR A 25 -0.79 27.56 2.17
N PHE A 26 -1.48 26.86 1.24
CA PHE A 26 -2.51 25.89 1.61
C PHE A 26 -1.93 24.68 2.38
N CYS A 27 -0.78 24.17 1.96
CA CYS A 27 -0.09 23.07 2.66
C CYS A 27 0.39 23.48 4.06
N LEU A 28 0.89 24.71 4.23
CA LEU A 28 1.32 25.24 5.52
C LEU A 28 0.14 25.42 6.48
N ASN A 29 -1.01 25.89 6.00
CA ASN A 29 -2.19 26.14 6.84
C ASN A 29 -2.96 24.86 7.23
N THR A 30 -2.81 23.76 6.49
CA THR A 30 -3.53 22.51 6.77
C THR A 30 -2.81 21.57 7.74
N GLY A 31 -1.56 21.88 8.14
CA GLY A 31 -0.80 21.11 9.13
C GLY A 31 -0.56 19.64 8.77
N ASN A 32 -0.78 19.26 7.51
CA ASN A 32 -0.84 17.87 7.11
C ASN A 32 0.52 17.43 6.55
N ASN A 33 1.29 16.69 7.36
CA ASN A 33 2.68 16.30 7.05
C ASN A 33 2.84 15.52 5.73
N ILE A 34 1.78 14.83 5.29
CA ILE A 34 1.78 14.09 4.02
C ILE A 34 1.81 15.06 2.82
N MET A 35 1.06 16.17 2.88
CA MET A 35 1.03 17.18 1.81
C MET A 35 2.37 17.95 1.69
N MET A 36 3.10 18.14 2.79
CA MET A 36 4.43 18.76 2.77
C MET A 36 5.44 17.93 1.97
N ARG A 37 5.38 16.58 2.08
CA ARG A 37 6.25 15.69 1.30
C ARG A 37 5.95 15.80 -0.20
N TYR A 38 4.68 15.77 -0.59
CA TYR A 38 4.29 15.95 -2.00
C TYR A 38 4.63 17.36 -2.55
N SER A 39 4.51 18.42 -1.75
CA SER A 39 4.92 19.77 -2.15
C SER A 39 6.42 19.85 -2.47
N MET A 40 7.26 19.09 -1.77
CA MET A 40 8.70 19.07 -2.02
C MET A 40 9.05 18.38 -3.34
N TYR A 41 8.35 17.28 -3.68
CA TYR A 41 8.50 16.59 -4.96
C TYR A 41 8.02 17.45 -6.15
N ILE A 42 6.86 18.10 -6.03
CA ILE A 42 6.35 19.00 -7.08
C ILE A 42 7.29 20.19 -7.28
N SER A 43 7.84 20.76 -6.20
CA SER A 43 8.79 21.88 -6.32
C SER A 43 10.08 21.45 -7.04
N ARG A 44 10.60 20.24 -6.79
CA ARG A 44 11.80 19.74 -7.48
C ARG A 44 11.59 19.45 -8.95
N ALA A 45 10.41 18.96 -9.34
CA ALA A 45 10.09 18.68 -10.74
C ALA A 45 9.83 19.97 -11.55
N VAL A 46 9.23 20.99 -10.94
CA VAL A 46 8.84 22.23 -11.65
C VAL A 46 9.97 23.26 -11.73
N THR A 47 10.90 23.27 -10.76
CA THR A 47 12.05 24.21 -10.75
C THR A 47 12.91 24.17 -12.03
N PRO A 48 13.32 23.01 -12.58
CA PRO A 48 14.13 22.98 -13.79
C PRO A 48 13.37 23.51 -15.02
N CYS A 49 12.06 23.27 -15.13
CA CYS A 49 11.26 23.76 -16.25
C CYS A 49 11.17 25.30 -16.26
N VAL A 50 11.00 25.92 -15.08
CA VAL A 50 10.95 27.39 -14.97
C VAL A 50 12.31 28.02 -15.27
N ALA A 51 13.40 27.40 -14.82
CA ALA A 51 14.76 27.88 -15.13
C ALA A 51 15.07 27.82 -16.63
N VAL A 52 14.67 26.75 -17.32
CA VAL A 52 14.84 26.64 -18.79
C VAL A 52 14.04 27.71 -19.52
N ILE A 53 12.78 27.94 -19.14
CA ILE A 53 11.94 28.98 -19.76
C ILE A 53 12.53 30.39 -19.52
N ALA A 54 13.05 30.66 -18.32
CA ALA A 54 13.69 31.94 -18.00
C ALA A 54 15.00 32.15 -18.79
N VAL A 55 15.84 31.12 -18.91
CA VAL A 55 17.09 31.19 -19.70
C VAL A 55 16.78 31.37 -21.19
N MET A 56 15.78 30.67 -21.73
CA MET A 56 15.37 30.85 -23.13
C MET A 56 14.80 32.25 -23.40
N SER A 57 14.08 32.82 -22.43
CA SER A 57 13.56 34.20 -22.51
C SER A 57 14.68 35.24 -22.47
N PHE A 58 15.72 35.01 -21.65
CA PHE A 58 16.87 35.91 -21.53
C PHE A 58 17.78 35.90 -22.77
N LEU A 59 17.87 34.74 -23.44
CA LEU A 59 18.66 34.60 -24.67
C LEU A 59 17.93 35.12 -25.92
N GLY A 60 16.70 35.64 -25.79
CA GLY A 60 15.92 36.12 -26.94
C GLY A 60 15.61 35.03 -27.96
N ILE A 61 15.70 33.74 -27.56
CA ILE A 61 15.42 32.60 -28.42
C ILE A 61 13.90 32.46 -28.50
N THR A 62 13.27 33.25 -29.35
CA THR A 62 11.88 33.06 -29.77
C THR A 62 11.84 31.96 -30.83
N SER A 63 12.24 30.74 -30.48
CA SER A 63 12.08 29.61 -31.39
C SER A 63 10.61 29.18 -31.43
N PRO A 64 10.03 28.97 -32.62
CA PRO A 64 8.68 28.43 -32.72
C PRO A 64 8.69 27.00 -32.18
N VAL A 65 7.89 26.76 -31.13
CA VAL A 65 7.58 25.43 -30.63
C VAL A 65 6.69 24.75 -31.68
N SER A 66 7.30 24.26 -32.75
CA SER A 66 6.62 23.52 -33.82
C SER A 66 7.52 22.36 -34.28
N ALA A 67 7.89 21.48 -33.34
CA ALA A 67 8.53 20.19 -33.66
C ALA A 67 8.47 19.22 -32.47
N PHE A 68 7.32 19.06 -31.82
CA PHE A 68 7.00 17.79 -31.17
C PHE A 68 5.82 17.22 -31.92
N GLY A 69 6.11 16.28 -32.81
CA GLY A 69 5.12 15.49 -33.53
C GLY A 69 4.37 14.60 -32.55
N PHE A 70 3.40 15.17 -31.85
CA PHE A 70 2.23 14.42 -31.43
C PHE A 70 1.42 14.17 -32.69
N THR A 71 1.48 12.94 -33.18
CA THR A 71 0.55 12.47 -34.21
C THR A 71 -0.87 12.70 -33.73
N ASP A 72 -1.63 13.44 -34.53
CA ASP A 72 -3.06 13.69 -34.40
C ASP A 72 -3.84 12.44 -33.96
N TYR A 73 -4.30 12.44 -32.72
CA TYR A 73 -5.55 11.77 -32.40
C TYR A 73 -6.66 12.79 -32.61
N ASP A 74 -7.04 12.98 -33.87
CA ASP A 74 -8.28 13.64 -34.24
C ASP A 74 -9.43 12.72 -33.85
N ILE A 75 -9.82 12.77 -32.57
CA ILE A 75 -11.02 12.10 -32.08
C ILE A 75 -12.18 12.87 -32.69
N ALA A 76 -12.72 12.34 -33.79
CA ALA A 76 -13.88 12.86 -34.47
C ALA A 76 -15.05 13.04 -33.47
N LEU A 77 -15.27 14.29 -33.04
CA LEU A 77 -16.35 14.73 -32.16
C LEU A 77 -17.76 14.45 -32.73
N GLN A 78 -17.85 13.93 -33.96
CA GLN A 78 -19.10 13.64 -34.64
C GLN A 78 -19.79 12.35 -34.14
N GLU A 79 -19.09 11.46 -33.41
CA GLU A 79 -19.71 10.25 -32.85
C GLU A 79 -20.40 10.43 -31.49
N LEU A 80 -20.17 11.55 -30.79
CA LEU A 80 -20.78 11.82 -29.47
C LEU A 80 -22.27 12.24 -29.52
N ASN A 81 -22.84 12.48 -30.71
CA ASN A 81 -24.23 12.92 -30.87
C ASN A 81 -25.27 11.80 -31.01
N LYS A 82 -24.89 10.52 -30.87
CA LYS A 82 -25.83 9.38 -30.93
C LYS A 82 -26.13 8.74 -29.57
N VAL A 83 -25.97 9.47 -28.47
CA VAL A 83 -26.57 9.05 -27.20
C VAL A 83 -28.08 9.28 -27.28
N LYS A 84 -28.79 8.28 -27.81
CA LYS A 84 -30.26 8.15 -27.70
C LYS A 84 -30.61 8.36 -26.23
N LYS A 85 -31.39 9.41 -25.94
CA LYS A 85 -32.11 9.58 -24.67
C LYS A 85 -32.97 8.32 -24.45
N VAL A 86 -32.43 7.35 -23.71
CA VAL A 86 -33.22 6.26 -23.15
C VAL A 86 -34.09 6.90 -22.08
N GLN A 87 -35.37 7.06 -22.39
CA GLN A 87 -36.33 7.53 -21.41
C GLN A 87 -36.34 6.56 -20.21
N PRO A 88 -36.29 7.05 -18.97
CA PRO A 88 -36.38 6.20 -17.80
C PRO A 88 -37.75 5.52 -17.78
N LYS A 89 -37.76 4.19 -17.98
CA LYS A 89 -38.93 3.35 -17.70
C LYS A 89 -39.28 3.54 -16.23
N LYS A 90 -40.47 4.10 -15.98
CA LYS A 90 -41.08 4.18 -14.65
C LYS A 90 -41.20 2.77 -14.08
N GLU A 91 -40.28 2.41 -13.20
CA GLU A 91 -40.35 1.13 -12.48
C GLU A 91 -41.38 1.25 -11.35
N ILE A 92 -42.42 0.43 -11.48
CA ILE A 92 -43.55 0.34 -10.57
C ILE A 92 -43.07 -0.29 -9.27
N LYS A 93 -43.03 0.50 -8.19
CA LYS A 93 -42.86 0.06 -6.80
C LYS A 93 -43.95 -0.94 -6.41
N LYS A 94 -43.69 -2.24 -6.53
CA LYS A 94 -44.44 -3.27 -5.78
C LYS A 94 -43.79 -3.47 -4.41
N ARG A 95 -44.26 -2.68 -3.44
CA ARG A 95 -44.11 -2.91 -2.00
C ARG A 95 -44.62 -4.31 -1.66
N ARG A 96 -43.72 -5.28 -1.48
CA ARG A 96 -44.06 -6.55 -0.83
C ARG A 96 -43.64 -6.48 0.63
N LYS A 97 -44.63 -6.23 1.49
CA LYS A 97 -44.54 -6.39 2.95
C LYS A 97 -44.16 -7.84 3.27
N GLN A 98 -42.96 -8.06 3.80
CA GLN A 98 -42.64 -9.26 4.59
C GLN A 98 -42.26 -8.75 5.99
N ARG A 99 -43.25 -8.68 6.89
CA ARG A 99 -43.48 -9.68 7.95
C ARG A 99 -42.20 -9.98 8.74
N THR A 100 -41.92 -9.07 9.66
CA THR A 100 -41.16 -9.29 10.89
C THR A 100 -41.77 -10.47 11.66
N VAL A 101 -41.08 -11.61 11.65
CA VAL A 101 -41.28 -12.67 12.64
C VAL A 101 -40.25 -12.43 13.74
N LYS A 102 -40.70 -11.86 14.85
CA LYS A 102 -39.97 -11.84 16.11
C LYS A 102 -39.86 -13.30 16.59
N LYS A 103 -38.64 -13.81 16.76
CA LYS A 103 -38.39 -15.05 17.51
C LYS A 103 -37.60 -14.69 18.78
N PRO A 104 -38.03 -15.15 19.96
CA PRO A 104 -37.48 -14.73 21.24
C PRO A 104 -36.15 -15.40 21.57
N VAL A 105 -35.27 -14.59 22.17
CA VAL A 105 -34.43 -14.84 23.35
C VAL A 105 -34.28 -16.30 23.78
N SER A 106 -33.05 -16.79 23.75
CA SER A 106 -32.56 -17.78 24.72
C SER A 106 -31.15 -17.39 25.17
N THR A 107 -31.08 -16.74 26.32
CA THR A 107 -29.91 -16.57 27.18
C THR A 107 -29.42 -17.92 27.67
N SER A 108 -28.28 -18.39 27.19
CA SER A 108 -27.54 -19.52 27.77
C SER A 108 -26.30 -19.02 28.50
N LYS A 109 -26.50 -18.79 29.80
CA LYS A 109 -25.67 -19.16 30.95
C LYS A 109 -24.15 -19.32 30.70
N SER A 110 -23.44 -18.33 31.24
CA SER A 110 -22.03 -18.33 31.63
C SER A 110 -21.64 -19.59 32.42
N ALA A 111 -20.54 -20.22 32.01
CA ALA A 111 -19.78 -21.16 32.80
C ALA A 111 -18.30 -20.72 32.76
N ALA A 112 -17.83 -20.23 33.90
CA ALA A 112 -16.43 -19.90 34.15
C ALA A 112 -15.59 -21.18 34.29
N PRO A 113 -14.41 -21.28 33.67
CA PRO A 113 -13.42 -22.25 34.06
C PRO A 113 -12.37 -21.64 35.01
N ALA A 114 -12.28 -22.29 36.17
CA ALA A 114 -11.18 -22.46 37.12
C ALA A 114 -9.91 -21.60 36.95
N ALA A 115 -9.59 -20.92 38.05
CA ALA A 115 -8.27 -20.38 38.35
C ALA A 115 -7.20 -21.49 38.34
N VAL A 116 -6.16 -21.31 37.54
CA VAL A 116 -4.94 -22.12 37.55
C VAL A 116 -3.93 -21.42 38.46
N GLU A 117 -3.52 -22.11 39.51
CA GLU A 117 -2.46 -21.71 40.43
C GLU A 117 -1.13 -21.63 39.67
N ILE A 118 -0.47 -20.46 39.73
CA ILE A 118 0.87 -20.23 39.22
C ILE A 118 1.84 -20.51 40.39
N PRO A 119 2.80 -21.44 40.27
CA PRO A 119 3.82 -21.63 41.28
C PRO A 119 4.82 -20.45 41.27
N SER A 120 5.06 -19.94 42.48
CA SER A 120 6.02 -18.90 42.81
C SER A 120 7.46 -19.42 42.64
N PRO A 121 8.36 -18.73 41.89
CA PRO A 121 9.78 -19.04 41.93
C PRO A 121 10.43 -18.33 43.12
N ASP A 122 10.80 -19.13 44.11
CA ASP A 122 11.66 -18.74 45.22
C ASP A 122 13.05 -18.28 44.75
N ALA A 123 13.44 -17.14 45.30
CA ALA A 123 14.74 -16.85 45.88
C ALA A 123 15.96 -17.67 45.42
N LEU A 124 16.80 -17.07 44.57
CA LEU A 124 18.24 -17.31 44.62
C LEU A 124 18.97 -16.06 45.12
N LYS A 125 19.44 -16.18 46.36
CA LYS A 125 20.19 -15.22 47.14
C LYS A 125 21.68 -15.36 46.81
N SER A 126 22.33 -14.20 46.67
CA SER A 126 23.69 -13.88 47.14
C SER A 126 24.90 -14.71 46.69
N GLY A 127 25.90 -13.99 46.17
CA GLY A 127 27.28 -14.18 46.62
C GLY A 127 28.35 -14.12 45.54
N ALA A 128 28.96 -12.94 45.36
CA ALA A 128 30.42 -12.76 45.33
C ALA A 128 30.74 -11.29 45.01
N ALA A 129 31.13 -10.55 46.04
CA ALA A 129 31.87 -9.31 45.88
C ALA A 129 33.27 -9.67 45.38
N VAL A 130 33.62 -9.25 44.16
CA VAL A 130 34.99 -9.28 43.66
C VAL A 130 35.46 -7.85 43.47
N LEU A 131 36.58 -7.58 44.13
CA LEU A 131 37.27 -6.32 44.24
C LEU A 131 37.80 -5.82 42.88
N SER A 132 37.66 -4.51 42.73
CA SER A 132 38.27 -3.59 41.80
C SER A 132 39.59 -4.01 41.16
N ASP A 133 39.63 -3.96 39.82
CA ASP A 133 40.82 -3.52 39.11
C ASP A 133 40.44 -2.47 38.05
N GLY A 134 41.05 -1.30 38.17
CA GLY A 134 40.66 -0.03 37.55
C GLY A 134 41.06 0.06 36.08
N THR A 135 40.46 -0.76 35.24
CA THR A 135 40.53 -0.58 33.78
C THR A 135 39.43 0.41 33.38
N PRO A 136 39.72 1.47 32.59
CA PRO A 136 38.67 2.31 32.04
C PRO A 136 37.75 1.41 31.22
N VAL A 137 36.53 1.20 31.72
CA VAL A 137 35.46 0.54 30.98
C VAL A 137 35.23 1.40 29.75
N VAL A 138 35.83 1.00 28.64
CA VAL A 138 35.44 1.45 27.32
C VAL A 138 34.00 0.98 27.19
N GLU A 139 33.09 1.86 27.55
CA GLU A 139 31.65 1.68 27.40
C GLU A 139 31.46 1.30 25.93
N SER A 140 31.24 0.00 25.73
CA SER A 140 31.07 -0.60 24.42
C SER A 140 29.92 0.16 23.79
N MET A 141 30.25 1.07 22.86
CA MET A 141 29.28 1.73 22.02
C MET A 141 28.60 0.60 21.26
N GLN A 142 27.50 0.09 21.84
CA GLN A 142 26.62 -0.78 21.12
C GLN A 142 26.24 0.01 19.87
N PRO A 143 26.54 -0.51 18.67
CA PRO A 143 26.20 0.16 17.44
C PRO A 143 24.72 0.51 17.53
N ALA A 144 24.40 1.79 17.34
CA ALA A 144 23.04 2.28 17.42
C ALA A 144 22.19 1.35 16.56
N VAL A 145 21.23 0.66 17.20
CA VAL A 145 20.38 -0.31 16.51
C VAL A 145 19.74 0.40 15.32
N ASP A 146 20.18 0.01 14.14
CA ASP A 146 19.77 0.66 12.90
C ASP A 146 18.25 0.58 12.76
N LYS A 147 17.66 1.72 12.40
CA LYS A 147 16.21 1.91 12.46
C LYS A 147 15.61 1.69 11.08
N VAL A 148 15.05 0.51 10.86
CA VAL A 148 14.18 0.20 9.71
C VAL A 148 12.76 0.65 10.02
N ASP A 149 12.11 1.42 9.14
CA ASP A 149 10.69 1.80 9.26
C ASP A 149 9.88 1.34 8.04
N ILE A 150 8.71 0.78 8.29
CA ILE A 150 7.77 0.31 7.26
C ILE A 150 6.48 1.12 7.34
N SER A 151 6.25 1.93 6.32
CA SER A 151 5.03 2.73 6.15
C SER A 151 4.16 2.17 5.04
N HIS A 152 2.89 1.91 5.36
CA HIS A 152 1.90 1.41 4.41
C HIS A 152 0.52 1.95 4.80
N ASP A 153 -0.26 2.37 3.80
CA ASP A 153 -1.65 2.77 3.95
C ASP A 153 -2.57 1.54 3.73
N PRO A 154 -3.15 0.96 4.80
CA PRO A 154 -3.92 -0.28 4.67
C PRO A 154 -5.20 -0.06 3.87
N PHE A 155 -5.52 -1.01 2.99
CA PHE A 155 -6.76 -0.97 2.24
C PHE A 155 -7.94 -1.36 3.12
N SER A 156 -9.08 -0.69 2.92
CA SER A 156 -10.29 -0.91 3.71
C SER A 156 -11.05 -2.19 3.36
N TYR A 157 -10.88 -2.71 2.15
CA TYR A 157 -11.51 -3.95 1.70
C TYR A 157 -10.84 -4.51 0.45
N VAL A 158 -11.17 -5.77 0.11
CA VAL A 158 -10.77 -6.45 -1.13
C VAL A 158 -11.96 -7.11 -1.83
N VAL A 159 -11.96 -7.08 -3.17
CA VAL A 159 -12.94 -7.75 -4.03
C VAL A 159 -12.40 -9.11 -4.48
N ILE A 160 -13.23 -10.16 -4.38
CA ILE A 160 -12.93 -11.55 -4.78
C ILE A 160 -12.58 -11.64 -6.27
N GLY A 161 -11.71 -12.60 -6.63
CA GLY A 161 -11.42 -12.92 -8.03
C GLY A 161 -10.60 -11.84 -8.75
N LYS A 162 -10.01 -10.90 -8.01
CA LYS A 162 -9.11 -9.87 -8.51
C LYS A 162 -7.79 -9.94 -7.76
N ARG A 163 -6.69 -9.78 -8.50
CA ARG A 163 -5.34 -9.63 -7.94
C ARG A 163 -5.26 -8.36 -7.09
N ILE A 164 -4.26 -8.29 -6.23
CA ILE A 164 -4.13 -7.22 -5.22
C ILE A 164 -2.73 -6.61 -5.36
N LEU A 165 -2.65 -5.33 -5.74
CA LEU A 165 -1.39 -4.58 -5.68
C LEU A 165 -1.21 -3.99 -4.28
N LEU A 166 -0.17 -4.43 -3.58
CA LEU A 166 0.27 -3.85 -2.32
C LEU A 166 1.49 -2.95 -2.57
N GLN A 167 1.59 -1.84 -1.85
CA GLN A 167 2.73 -0.93 -1.89
C GLN A 167 3.15 -0.55 -0.47
N ALA A 168 4.45 -0.54 -0.19
CA ALA A 168 4.99 -0.08 1.08
C ALA A 168 6.20 0.83 0.84
N VAL A 169 6.37 1.82 1.70
CA VAL A 169 7.57 2.64 1.77
C VAL A 169 8.44 2.10 2.90
N VAL A 170 9.67 1.71 2.57
CA VAL A 170 10.63 1.18 3.52
C VAL A 170 11.84 2.10 3.58
N ASP A 171 12.04 2.71 4.74
CA ASP A 171 13.18 3.58 5.03
C ASP A 171 14.17 2.79 5.89
N SER A 172 15.39 2.62 5.39
CA SER A 172 16.44 1.81 6.02
C SER A 172 17.80 2.48 5.81
N THR A 173 18.58 2.55 6.87
CA THR A 173 20.00 2.96 6.83
C THR A 173 20.93 1.82 6.42
N GLU A 174 20.47 0.57 6.53
CA GLU A 174 21.24 -0.63 6.21
C GLU A 174 21.03 -1.13 4.78
N ASN A 175 22.02 -1.91 4.32
CA ASN A 175 21.91 -2.74 3.12
C ASN A 175 20.96 -3.92 3.39
N MET A 176 19.71 -3.80 2.95
CA MET A 176 18.74 -4.89 2.98
C MET A 176 19.00 -5.86 1.82
N ALA A 177 18.86 -7.17 2.02
CA ALA A 177 18.91 -8.12 0.90
C ALA A 177 17.64 -8.11 0.07
N GLY A 178 16.50 -7.85 0.70
CA GLY A 178 15.22 -7.89 0.02
C GLY A 178 14.04 -7.63 0.95
N ILE A 179 12.88 -7.50 0.32
CA ILE A 179 11.61 -7.26 1.00
C ILE A 179 10.60 -8.25 0.43
N PHE A 180 9.85 -8.89 1.31
CA PHE A 180 8.82 -9.86 0.95
C PHE A 180 7.47 -9.43 1.52
N CYS A 181 6.41 -9.80 0.83
CA CYS A 181 5.07 -9.81 1.41
C CYS A 181 4.71 -11.26 1.74
N ARG A 182 4.65 -11.61 3.03
CA ARG A 182 4.01 -12.84 3.48
C ARG A 182 2.50 -12.64 3.46
N PHE A 183 1.74 -13.64 3.06
CA PHE A 183 0.29 -13.55 3.01
C PHE A 183 -0.38 -14.92 3.18
N ARG A 184 -1.62 -14.89 3.64
CA ARG A 184 -2.53 -16.04 3.67
C ARG A 184 -3.99 -15.57 3.66
N SER A 185 -4.90 -16.45 3.29
CA SER A 185 -6.32 -16.21 3.51
C SER A 185 -6.64 -16.43 5.00
N ALA A 186 -7.68 -15.77 5.52
CA ALA A 186 -8.06 -15.93 6.93
C ALA A 186 -8.51 -17.35 7.33
N LYS A 187 -8.72 -18.24 6.35
CA LYS A 187 -9.02 -19.66 6.58
C LYS A 187 -7.80 -20.56 6.43
N ALA A 188 -6.78 -20.10 5.71
CA ALA A 188 -5.60 -20.90 5.43
C ALA A 188 -4.67 -20.94 6.65
N GLU A 189 -4.07 -22.11 6.88
CA GLU A 189 -3.08 -22.30 7.94
C GLU A 189 -1.68 -21.89 7.47
N ALA A 190 -1.33 -22.29 6.24
CA ALA A 190 -0.01 -22.04 5.66
C ALA A 190 0.14 -20.61 5.14
N TRP A 191 1.34 -20.05 5.33
CA TRP A 191 1.77 -18.80 4.75
C TRP A 191 2.45 -19.03 3.41
N ALA A 192 2.25 -18.08 2.50
CA ALA A 192 3.02 -17.94 1.28
C ALA A 192 3.72 -16.58 1.30
N ARG A 193 4.75 -16.41 0.47
CA ARG A 193 5.44 -15.13 0.31
C ARG A 193 5.66 -14.79 -1.16
N VAL A 194 5.65 -13.50 -1.47
CA VAL A 194 6.01 -12.95 -2.78
C VAL A 194 7.14 -11.93 -2.59
N PRO A 195 8.21 -11.98 -3.41
CA PRO A 195 9.22 -10.93 -3.41
C PRO A 195 8.60 -9.61 -3.86
N MET A 196 8.93 -8.52 -3.17
CA MET A 196 8.52 -7.19 -3.58
C MET A 196 9.51 -6.61 -4.59
N THR A 197 9.01 -5.93 -5.60
CA THR A 197 9.83 -5.22 -6.58
C THR A 197 9.84 -3.73 -6.27
N GLN A 198 10.99 -3.10 -6.44
CA GLN A 198 11.10 -1.65 -6.31
C GLN A 198 10.28 -0.97 -7.41
N VAL A 199 9.54 0.08 -7.05
CA VAL A 199 8.80 0.89 -8.03
C VAL A 199 9.80 1.79 -8.75
N GLU A 200 9.73 1.79 -10.08
CA GLU A 200 10.54 2.67 -10.94
C GLU A 200 10.45 4.13 -10.48
N ASP A 201 11.56 4.85 -10.59
CA ASP A 201 11.70 6.25 -10.17
C ASP A 201 11.51 6.52 -8.67
N THR A 202 11.46 5.48 -7.83
CA THR A 202 11.43 5.61 -6.37
C THR A 202 12.58 4.84 -5.74
N HIS A 203 13.14 5.34 -4.64
CA HIS A 203 14.22 4.66 -3.90
C HIS A 203 13.72 3.76 -2.76
N PHE A 204 12.54 4.07 -2.23
CA PHE A 204 12.04 3.48 -0.98
C PHE A 204 10.69 2.80 -1.14
N THR A 205 10.09 2.85 -2.34
CA THR A 205 8.75 2.28 -2.55
C THR A 205 8.88 0.92 -3.22
N TYR A 206 8.24 -0.06 -2.61
CA TYR A 206 8.22 -1.43 -3.07
C TYR A 206 6.78 -1.85 -3.31
N LYS A 207 6.57 -2.69 -4.32
CA LYS A 207 5.26 -3.23 -4.68
C LYS A 207 5.27 -4.76 -4.68
N ALA A 208 4.14 -5.35 -4.31
CA ALA A 208 3.88 -6.78 -4.43
C ALA A 208 2.53 -6.97 -5.12
N ILE A 209 2.40 -8.03 -5.92
CA ILE A 209 1.11 -8.42 -6.47
C ILE A 209 0.74 -9.76 -5.85
N LEU A 210 -0.38 -9.79 -5.12
CA LEU A 210 -0.92 -11.02 -4.56
C LEU A 210 -1.91 -11.68 -5.53
N PRO A 211 -2.03 -13.01 -5.49
CA PRO A 211 -2.99 -13.77 -6.29
C PRO A 211 -4.44 -13.39 -5.95
N ALA A 212 -5.35 -13.69 -6.88
CA ALA A 212 -6.76 -13.39 -6.71
C ALA A 212 -7.39 -14.27 -5.63
N LEU A 213 -8.21 -13.69 -4.75
CA LEU A 213 -8.89 -14.45 -3.69
C LEU A 213 -9.93 -15.42 -4.24
N ALA A 214 -9.99 -16.60 -3.62
CA ALA A 214 -11.03 -17.59 -3.87
C ALA A 214 -12.41 -17.09 -3.38
N PRO A 215 -13.51 -17.59 -3.96
CA PRO A 215 -14.87 -17.16 -3.60
C PRO A 215 -15.28 -17.34 -2.14
N ASP A 216 -14.62 -18.24 -1.42
CA ASP A 216 -14.95 -18.57 -0.04
C ASP A 216 -14.06 -17.85 1.00
N ALA A 217 -13.07 -17.07 0.54
CA ALA A 217 -12.19 -16.28 1.39
C ALA A 217 -12.95 -15.14 2.08
N ARG A 218 -12.59 -14.84 3.34
CA ARG A 218 -13.24 -13.79 4.16
C ARG A 218 -12.38 -12.55 4.37
N ALA A 219 -11.07 -12.72 4.39
CA ALA A 219 -10.09 -11.67 4.53
C ALA A 219 -8.72 -12.17 4.06
N VAL A 220 -7.81 -11.24 3.82
CA VAL A 220 -6.39 -11.49 3.59
C VAL A 220 -5.62 -11.00 4.80
N LEU A 221 -4.77 -11.85 5.36
CA LEU A 221 -3.75 -11.43 6.31
C LEU A 221 -2.44 -11.33 5.53
N TYR A 222 -1.72 -10.23 5.70
CA TYR A 222 -0.45 -10.03 5.03
C TYR A 222 0.52 -9.26 5.92
N THR A 223 1.80 -9.54 5.73
CA THR A 223 2.89 -8.99 6.52
C THR A 223 4.01 -8.56 5.58
N PHE A 224 4.43 -7.31 5.67
CA PHE A 224 5.67 -6.87 5.02
C PHE A 224 6.85 -7.33 5.89
N VAL A 225 7.85 -7.93 5.27
CA VAL A 225 9.01 -8.52 5.93
C VAL A 225 10.26 -7.98 5.24
N VAL A 226 11.12 -7.33 6.02
CA VAL A 226 12.43 -6.87 5.57
C VAL A 226 13.48 -7.87 6.04
N VAL A 227 14.36 -8.29 5.14
CA VAL A 227 15.49 -9.18 5.47
C VAL A 227 16.83 -8.50 5.24
N ASP A 228 17.79 -8.81 6.11
CA ASP A 228 19.19 -8.38 5.97
C ASP A 228 19.96 -9.23 4.94
N LEU A 229 21.24 -8.90 4.74
CA LEU A 229 22.18 -9.65 3.89
C LEU A 229 22.39 -11.12 4.29
N GLN A 230 22.06 -11.48 5.54
CA GLN A 230 22.14 -12.86 6.03
C GLN A 230 20.82 -13.62 5.81
N GLY A 231 19.79 -12.97 5.26
CA GLY A 231 18.46 -13.51 5.08
C GLY A 231 17.64 -13.57 6.37
N LYS A 232 18.08 -12.91 7.44
CA LYS A 232 17.36 -12.83 8.71
C LYS A 232 16.33 -11.70 8.65
N GLU A 233 15.15 -11.96 9.22
CA GLU A 233 14.12 -10.95 9.38
C GLU A 233 14.55 -9.87 10.39
N VAL A 234 14.59 -8.61 9.92
CA VAL A 234 14.96 -7.44 10.72
C VAL A 234 13.73 -6.73 11.24
N MET A 235 12.71 -6.59 10.39
CA MET A 235 11.46 -5.88 10.71
C MET A 235 10.28 -6.51 10.00
N SER A 236 9.13 -6.56 10.68
CA SER A 236 7.87 -6.95 10.05
C SER A 236 6.66 -6.22 10.59
N ARG A 237 5.63 -6.11 9.75
CA ARG A 237 4.37 -5.45 10.11
C ARG A 237 3.17 -6.10 9.45
N GLU A 238 2.25 -6.58 10.27
CA GLU A 238 1.05 -7.33 9.86
C GLU A 238 -0.15 -6.41 9.65
N TYR A 239 -0.99 -6.77 8.67
CA TYR A 239 -2.21 -6.10 8.30
C TYR A 239 -3.31 -7.11 7.95
N THR A 240 -4.56 -6.69 8.10
CA THR A 240 -5.74 -7.48 7.73
C THR A 240 -6.63 -6.68 6.79
N MET A 241 -7.01 -7.29 5.67
CA MET A 241 -7.87 -6.68 4.66
C MET A 241 -9.15 -7.52 4.48
N PRO A 242 -10.31 -7.03 4.92
CA PRO A 242 -11.55 -7.78 4.86
C PRO A 242 -12.12 -7.85 3.43
N VAL A 243 -12.78 -8.96 3.10
CA VAL A 243 -13.48 -9.11 1.82
C VAL A 243 -14.77 -8.31 1.84
N LYS A 244 -15.08 -7.62 0.74
CA LYS A 244 -16.35 -6.92 0.54
C LYS A 244 -16.96 -7.29 -0.81
N SER A 245 -18.24 -7.63 -0.78
CA SER A 245 -19.05 -7.80 -1.99
C SER A 245 -19.35 -6.43 -2.61
N SER A 246 -18.42 -5.94 -3.43
CA SER A 246 -18.56 -4.71 -4.20
C SER A 246 -18.51 -5.02 -5.68
N LEU A 247 -19.39 -4.38 -6.47
CA LEU A 247 -19.31 -4.39 -7.93
C LEU A 247 -18.19 -3.46 -8.44
N ILE A 248 -17.81 -2.47 -7.64
CA ILE A 248 -16.76 -1.51 -7.96
C ILE A 248 -15.43 -2.10 -7.49
N VAL A 249 -14.55 -2.38 -8.46
CA VAL A 249 -13.19 -2.83 -8.22
C VAL A 249 -12.29 -1.60 -8.14
N PRO A 250 -11.57 -1.38 -7.03
CA PRO A 250 -10.67 -0.25 -6.91
C PRO A 250 -9.46 -0.41 -7.85
N GLY A 251 -8.85 0.71 -8.26
CA GLY A 251 -7.76 0.69 -9.26
C GLY A 251 -6.55 -0.16 -8.85
N TRP A 252 -6.25 -0.27 -7.55
CA TRP A 252 -5.17 -1.12 -7.03
C TRP A 252 -5.48 -2.64 -7.13
N GLN A 253 -6.70 -3.03 -7.48
CA GLN A 253 -7.07 -4.42 -7.83
C GLN A 253 -7.20 -4.65 -9.35
N GLN A 254 -6.65 -3.75 -10.16
CA GLN A 254 -6.59 -3.89 -11.61
C GLN A 254 -5.15 -4.06 -12.15
N PRO A 255 -4.23 -4.77 -11.47
CA PRO A 255 -2.93 -5.03 -12.08
C PRO A 255 -3.10 -5.94 -13.31
N PRO A 256 -2.20 -5.82 -14.30
CA PRO A 256 -2.25 -6.66 -15.49
C PRO A 256 -2.17 -8.15 -15.10
N SER A 257 -3.04 -8.96 -15.70
CA SER A 257 -3.16 -10.39 -15.37
C SER A 257 -2.00 -11.24 -15.93
N ALA A 258 -1.20 -10.69 -16.84
CA ALA A 258 -0.15 -11.43 -17.55
C ALA A 258 1.15 -11.62 -16.73
N GLU A 259 1.29 -10.94 -15.60
CA GLU A 259 2.50 -11.03 -14.79
C GLU A 259 2.56 -12.37 -14.05
N ASN A 260 3.68 -13.08 -14.15
CA ASN A 260 3.93 -14.31 -13.41
C ASN A 260 4.18 -13.96 -11.94
N LEU A 261 3.33 -14.47 -11.05
CA LEU A 261 3.44 -14.22 -9.62
C LEU A 261 4.51 -15.18 -9.06
N GLY A 262 5.65 -14.63 -8.63
CA GLY A 262 6.72 -15.40 -7.98
C GLY A 262 6.34 -15.86 -6.56
N VAL A 263 5.22 -16.57 -6.42
CA VAL A 263 4.70 -17.06 -5.14
C VAL A 263 5.54 -18.23 -4.66
N ILE A 264 6.07 -18.11 -3.45
CA ILE A 264 6.85 -19.15 -2.77
C ILE A 264 6.07 -19.58 -1.53
N LEU A 265 5.75 -20.87 -1.44
CA LEU A 265 5.12 -21.45 -0.26
C LEU A 265 6.16 -21.63 0.85
N GLU A 266 5.85 -21.25 2.08
CA GLU A 266 6.74 -21.53 3.21
C GLU A 266 6.81 -23.02 3.52
N ASN A 267 5.69 -23.74 3.31
CA ASN A 267 5.62 -25.19 3.34
C ASN A 267 5.18 -25.71 1.97
N SER A 268 6.09 -26.33 1.23
CA SER A 268 5.82 -26.89 -0.11
C SER A 268 4.80 -28.03 -0.10
N ALA A 269 4.56 -28.67 1.04
CA ALA A 269 3.58 -29.76 1.17
C ALA A 269 2.13 -29.25 1.28
N THR A 270 1.92 -27.98 1.58
CA THR A 270 0.58 -27.42 1.80
C THR A 270 0.15 -26.57 0.59
N PRO A 271 -1.02 -26.82 -0.02
CA PRO A 271 -1.49 -26.01 -1.13
C PRO A 271 -1.82 -24.57 -0.68
N LEU A 272 -1.78 -23.63 -1.63
CA LEU A 272 -2.17 -22.24 -1.39
C LEU A 272 -3.70 -22.11 -1.28
N ASP A 273 -4.23 -22.33 -0.08
CA ASP A 273 -5.67 -22.29 0.14
C ASP A 273 -6.24 -20.85 0.20
N GLY A 274 -7.45 -20.68 -0.34
CA GLY A 274 -8.16 -19.39 -0.39
C GLY A 274 -7.74 -18.44 -1.51
N PHE A 275 -6.97 -18.91 -2.51
CA PHE A 275 -6.59 -18.15 -3.71
C PHE A 275 -6.90 -18.94 -4.99
N SER A 276 -7.24 -18.23 -6.07
CA SER A 276 -7.80 -18.78 -7.32
C SER A 276 -6.85 -18.74 -8.52
N ASP A 277 -5.74 -18.01 -8.40
CA ASP A 277 -4.75 -17.85 -9.46
C ASP A 277 -3.36 -17.82 -8.82
N PRO A 278 -2.79 -18.99 -8.44
CA PRO A 278 -1.45 -19.02 -7.83
C PRO A 278 -0.34 -18.55 -8.79
N GLY A 279 -0.65 -18.14 -10.03
CA GLY A 279 0.32 -18.09 -11.10
C GLY A 279 0.78 -19.51 -11.44
N SER A 280 1.48 -19.68 -12.56
CA SER A 280 2.25 -20.88 -12.81
C SER A 280 3.30 -21.00 -11.70
N LEU A 281 3.01 -21.77 -10.65
CA LEU A 281 3.99 -22.09 -9.62
C LEU A 281 5.23 -22.62 -10.35
N PRO A 282 6.42 -22.05 -10.14
CA PRO A 282 7.63 -22.65 -10.67
C PRO A 282 7.68 -24.07 -10.09
N SER A 283 7.63 -25.08 -10.95
CA SER A 283 7.87 -26.45 -10.54
C SER A 283 9.22 -26.46 -9.83
N ALA A 284 9.25 -26.91 -8.57
CA ALA A 284 10.50 -27.01 -7.82
C ALA A 284 11.54 -27.78 -8.68
N PRO A 285 12.81 -27.31 -8.72
CA PRO A 285 13.87 -28.02 -9.43
C PRO A 285 14.16 -29.38 -8.80
#